data_AF-A0A1C5IFG0-F1
#
_entry.id   AF-A0A1C5IFG0-F1
#
_cell.length_a   1.000
_cell.length_b   1.000
_cell.length_c   1.000
_cell.angle_alpha   90.00
_cell.angle_beta   90.00
_cell.angle_gamma   90.00
#
_symmetry.space_group_name_H-M   'P 1'
#
loop_
_entity.id
_entity.type
_entity.pdbx_description
1 polymer ?
#
loop_
_entity_poly.entity_id
_entity_poly.type
_entity_poly.pdbx_seq_one_letter_code
_entity_poly.pdbx_strand_id
1 'polypeptide(L)'
;MVGFALSRPRELEPLNALRHPIAGSSNGWFVWRGPAIPQEDDKFFAPLHVEHLDDYAPQLEPYLALPPGWGVVLAPDYEDVWYDETLLDV
;
A
#
# COMPACT_ATOMS: atom_id res chain seq x y z
N MET A 1 9.33 -5.81 5.03
CA MET A 1 9.10 -5.61 3.59
C MET A 1 7.71 -5.03 3.39
N VAL A 2 7.55 -4.11 2.43
CA VAL A 2 6.26 -3.63 1.93
C VAL A 2 5.84 -4.53 0.78
N GLY A 3 4.58 -4.93 0.69
CA GLY A 3 4.02 -5.52 -0.53
C GLY A 3 3.74 -4.40 -1.53
N PHE A 4 4.44 -4.36 -2.67
CA PHE A 4 4.28 -3.30 -3.67
C PHE A 4 3.93 -3.88 -5.04
N ALA A 5 2.94 -3.30 -5.71
CA ALA A 5 2.55 -3.70 -7.06
C ALA A 5 3.48 -3.11 -8.13
N LEU A 6 4.68 -3.69 -8.27
CA LEU A 6 5.73 -3.21 -9.17
C LEU A 6 5.36 -3.27 -10.67
N SER A 7 4.33 -4.02 -11.04
CA SER A 7 3.84 -4.12 -12.41
C SER A 7 3.08 -2.88 -12.89
N ARG A 8 2.75 -1.94 -11.99
CA ARG A 8 2.02 -0.71 -12.30
C ARG A 8 3.00 0.45 -12.58
N PRO A 9 2.72 1.32 -13.57
CA PRO A 9 3.48 2.55 -13.80
C PRO A 9 3.50 3.44 -12.55
N ARG A 10 4.59 4.18 -12.34
CA ARG A 10 4.75 5.04 -11.14
C ARG A 10 3.88 6.28 -11.18
N GLU A 11 3.54 6.72 -12.38
CA GLU A 11 2.70 7.89 -12.67
C GLU A 11 1.21 7.54 -12.62
N LEU A 12 0.87 6.26 -12.44
CA LEU A 12 -0.51 5.83 -12.35
C LEU A 12 -1.11 6.26 -11.01
N GLU A 13 -2.32 6.77 -11.07
CA GLU A 13 -3.07 7.30 -9.93
C GLU A 13 -4.42 6.59 -9.80
N PRO A 14 -5.00 6.51 -8.59
CA PRO A 14 -4.42 6.98 -7.33
C PRO A 14 -3.33 6.05 -6.78
N LEU A 15 -2.54 6.51 -5.83
CA LEU A 15 -1.74 5.65 -4.95
C LEU A 15 -2.63 5.14 -3.82
N ASN A 16 -2.77 3.84 -3.72
CA ASN A 16 -3.56 3.18 -2.69
C ASN A 16 -2.63 2.41 -1.75
N ALA A 17 -2.95 2.40 -0.47
CA ALA A 17 -2.25 1.60 0.53
C ALA A 17 -3.21 1.08 1.60
N LEU A 18 -3.03 -0.19 2.00
CA LEU A 18 -3.73 -0.80 3.14
C LEU A 18 -2.70 -1.36 4.13
N ARG A 19 -2.97 -1.17 5.42
CA ARG A 19 -2.16 -1.69 6.52
C ARG A 19 -2.86 -2.86 7.20
N HIS A 20 -2.42 -4.06 6.87
CA HIS A 20 -2.78 -5.29 7.57
C HIS A 20 -1.86 -5.56 8.77
N PRO A 21 -2.21 -6.50 9.66
CA PRO A 21 -1.32 -6.98 10.70
C PRO A 21 0.04 -7.44 10.15
N ILE A 22 1.07 -7.26 10.97
CA ILE A 22 2.44 -7.69 10.64
C ILE A 22 2.47 -9.22 10.62
N ALA A 23 2.94 -9.79 9.52
CA ALA A 23 3.07 -11.24 9.34
C ALA A 23 4.40 -11.60 8.68
N GLY A 24 5.17 -12.50 9.32
CA GLY A 24 6.47 -12.94 8.82
C GLY A 24 7.45 -11.78 8.64
N SER A 25 7.94 -11.59 7.41
CA SER A 25 8.84 -10.50 7.03
C SER A 25 8.12 -9.27 6.44
N SER A 26 6.80 -9.32 6.28
CA SER A 26 5.98 -8.18 5.86
C SER A 26 5.80 -7.20 7.01
N ASN A 27 5.86 -5.88 6.72
CA ASN A 27 5.52 -4.84 7.70
C ASN A 27 4.02 -4.50 7.71
N GLY A 28 3.21 -5.25 6.94
CA GLY A 28 1.76 -5.12 6.86
C GLY A 28 1.27 -4.15 5.77
N TRP A 29 2.14 -3.35 5.16
CA TRP A 29 1.73 -2.45 4.07
C TRP A 29 1.60 -3.19 2.75
N PHE A 30 0.46 -3.00 2.09
CA PHE A 30 0.22 -3.37 0.69
C PHE A 30 -0.09 -2.11 -0.10
N VAL A 31 0.71 -1.83 -1.12
CA VAL A 31 0.71 -0.55 -1.85
C VAL A 31 0.60 -0.80 -3.33
N TRP A 32 -0.32 -0.10 -4.01
CA TRP A 32 -0.51 -0.23 -5.45
C TRP A 32 -1.01 1.07 -6.07
N ARG A 33 -0.86 1.18 -7.40
CA ARG A 33 -1.32 2.32 -8.17
C ARG A 33 -2.45 1.95 -9.12
N GLY A 34 -3.41 2.86 -9.27
CA GLY A 34 -4.48 2.78 -10.25
C GLY A 34 -5.67 1.93 -9.81
N PRO A 35 -6.26 1.13 -10.74
CA PRO A 35 -7.53 0.44 -10.50
C PRO A 35 -7.40 -0.66 -9.43
N ALA A 36 -8.52 -1.31 -9.16
CA ALA A 36 -8.63 -2.39 -8.18
C ALA A 36 -7.57 -3.50 -8.38
N ILE A 37 -7.24 -4.15 -7.25
CA ILE A 37 -6.34 -5.30 -7.20
C ILE A 37 -6.92 -6.44 -8.06
N PRO A 38 -6.16 -7.00 -9.02
CA PRO A 38 -6.62 -8.15 -9.80
C PRO A 38 -6.87 -9.36 -8.89
N GLN A 39 -8.04 -9.98 -9.02
CA GLN A 39 -8.41 -11.14 -8.19
C GLN A 39 -7.76 -12.46 -8.66
N GLU A 40 -7.22 -12.49 -9.89
CA GLU A 40 -6.65 -13.69 -10.51
C GLU A 40 -5.11 -13.70 -10.50
N ASP A 41 -4.47 -12.72 -9.83
CA ASP A 41 -3.01 -12.58 -9.80
C ASP A 41 -2.46 -12.64 -8.37
N ASP A 42 -2.17 -13.86 -7.91
CA ASP A 42 -1.54 -14.12 -6.61
C ASP A 42 -0.14 -13.52 -6.46
N LYS A 43 0.47 -13.05 -7.56
CA LYS A 43 1.81 -12.45 -7.59
C LYS A 43 1.78 -10.94 -7.81
N PHE A 44 0.60 -10.32 -7.71
CA PHE A 44 0.42 -8.91 -7.95
C PHE A 44 1.31 -8.03 -7.04
N PHE A 45 1.51 -8.46 -5.79
CA PHE A 45 2.41 -7.79 -4.85
C PHE A 45 3.78 -8.48 -4.79
N ALA A 46 4.82 -7.68 -4.98
CA ALA A 46 6.20 -8.10 -4.80
C ALA A 46 6.79 -7.45 -3.53
N PRO A 47 7.73 -8.12 -2.83
CA PRO A 47 8.35 -7.55 -1.64
C PRO A 47 9.31 -6.40 -2.02
N LEU A 48 9.05 -5.20 -1.49
CA LEU A 48 9.91 -4.03 -1.60
C LEU A 48 10.49 -3.70 -0.22
N HIS A 49 11.80 -3.41 -0.15
CA HIS A 49 12.40 -2.94 1.09
C HIS A 49 11.87 -1.54 1.41
N VAL A 50 11.57 -1.24 2.68
CA VAL A 50 10.93 0.04 3.05
C VAL A 50 11.80 1.25 2.69
N GLU A 51 13.12 1.08 2.73
CA GLU A 51 14.09 2.11 2.34
C GLU A 51 13.98 2.50 0.85
N HIS A 52 13.55 1.58 -0.01
CA HIS A 52 13.31 1.88 -1.42
C HIS A 52 11.91 2.45 -1.66
N LEU A 53 11.03 2.53 -0.65
CA LEU A 53 9.66 3.02 -0.87
C LEU A 53 9.65 4.47 -1.35
N ASP A 54 10.58 5.30 -0.89
CA ASP A 54 10.73 6.70 -1.29
C ASP A 54 10.97 6.85 -2.81
N ASP A 55 11.65 5.89 -3.44
CA ASP A 55 11.88 5.88 -4.90
C ASP A 55 10.63 5.57 -5.73
N TYR A 56 9.58 4.99 -5.12
CA TYR A 56 8.37 4.49 -5.82
C TYR A 56 7.09 5.21 -5.41
N ALA A 57 6.98 5.59 -4.14
CA ALA A 57 5.80 6.17 -3.52
C ALA A 57 6.20 7.07 -2.33
N PRO A 58 6.96 8.15 -2.57
CA PRO A 58 7.37 9.09 -1.51
C PRO A 58 6.15 9.70 -0.79
N GLN A 59 5.02 9.79 -1.49
CA GLN A 59 3.76 10.30 -0.92
C GLN A 59 3.26 9.47 0.27
N LEU A 60 3.68 8.21 0.41
CA LEU A 60 3.22 7.34 1.50
C LEU A 60 4.01 7.55 2.81
N GLU A 61 5.17 8.21 2.76
CA GLU A 61 6.06 8.39 3.92
C GLU A 61 5.35 8.94 5.17
N PRO A 62 4.49 9.99 5.09
CA PRO A 62 3.80 10.55 6.25
C PRO A 62 2.88 9.55 6.97
N TYR A 63 2.44 8.50 6.27
CA TYR A 63 1.46 7.53 6.77
C TYR A 63 2.11 6.25 7.31
N LEU A 64 3.41 6.03 7.12
CA LEU A 64 4.08 4.76 7.49
C LEU A 64 4.01 4.43 8.98
N ALA A 65 3.77 5.43 9.84
CA ALA A 65 3.59 5.26 11.27
C ALA A 65 2.18 4.84 11.68
N LEU A 66 1.19 4.85 10.77
CA LEU A 66 -0.16 4.39 11.06
C LEU A 66 -0.18 2.90 11.46
N PRO A 67 -0.92 2.52 12.52
CA PRO A 67 -1.01 1.13 12.95
C PRO A 67 -1.78 0.28 11.93
N PRO A 68 -1.78 -1.06 12.07
CA PRO A 68 -2.70 -1.93 11.33
C PRO A 68 -4.16 -1.48 11.48
N GLY A 69 -4.95 -1.70 10.43
CA GLY A 69 -6.34 -1.25 10.37
C GLY A 69 -6.56 0.05 9.59
N TRP A 70 -5.52 0.61 8.96
CA TRP A 70 -5.62 1.89 8.24
C TRP A 70 -5.50 1.71 6.73
N GLY A 71 -6.31 2.46 6.00
CA GLY A 71 -6.24 2.63 4.55
C GLY A 71 -5.92 4.07 4.16
N VAL A 72 -5.26 4.21 3.00
CA VAL A 72 -4.85 5.50 2.44
C VAL A 72 -5.07 5.48 0.93
N VAL A 73 -5.67 6.55 0.38
CA VAL A 73 -5.76 6.83 -1.06
C VAL A 73 -5.27 8.25 -1.30
N LEU A 74 -4.23 8.39 -2.14
CA LEU A 74 -3.62 9.67 -2.49
C LEU A 74 -3.70 9.89 -4.01
N ALA A 75 -4.19 11.06 -4.41
CA ALA A 75 -4.18 11.56 -5.78
C ALA A 75 -3.97 13.08 -5.78
N PRO A 76 -3.78 13.73 -6.93
CA PRO A 76 -3.70 15.19 -7.01
C PRO A 76 -4.94 15.82 -6.39
N ASP A 77 -4.72 16.68 -5.40
CA ASP A 77 -5.76 17.38 -4.63
C ASP A 77 -6.79 16.45 -3.92
N TYR A 78 -6.46 15.17 -3.74
CA TYR A 78 -7.30 14.20 -3.06
C TYR A 78 -6.48 13.36 -2.08
N GLU A 79 -6.93 13.37 -0.83
CA GLU A 79 -6.38 12.55 0.25
C GLU A 79 -7.55 11.96 1.03
N ASP A 80 -7.56 10.63 1.14
CA ASP A 80 -8.50 9.90 1.98
C ASP A 80 -7.73 8.91 2.84
N VAL A 81 -7.93 9.01 4.15
CA VAL A 81 -7.25 8.23 5.17
C VAL A 81 -8.29 7.77 6.17
N TRP A 82 -8.47 6.47 6.28
CA TRP A 82 -9.54 5.91 7.10
C TRP A 82 -9.06 4.71 7.92
N TYR A 83 -9.77 4.48 9.02
CA TYR A 83 -9.65 3.26 9.80
C TYR A 83 -10.77 2.29 9.41
N ASP A 84 -10.41 1.02 9.24
CA ASP A 84 -11.31 -0.07 8.94
C ASP A 84 -10.84 -1.31 9.72
N GLU A 85 -11.66 -1.72 10.69
CA GLU A 85 -11.36 -2.88 11.54
C GLU A 85 -11.29 -4.19 10.75
N THR A 86 -11.95 -4.26 9.59
CA THR A 86 -11.93 -5.46 8.74
C THR A 86 -10.54 -5.72 8.15
N LEU A 87 -9.68 -4.70 8.08
CA LEU A 87 -8.27 -4.88 7.67
C LEU A 87 -7.44 -5.64 8.71
N LEU A 88 -7.96 -5.82 9.94
CA LEU A 88 -7.32 -6.63 10.97
C LEU A 88 -7.69 -8.12 10.87
N ASP A 89 -8.70 -8.46 10.08
CA ASP A 89 -9.19 -9.83 9.87
C ASP A 89 -8.59 -10.39 8.57
N VAL A 90 -7.45 -11.07 8.68
CA VAL A 90 -6.63 -11.58 7.55
C VAL A 90 -6.40 -13.08 7.60
#